data_AF-A0A2T0HHY4-F1
#
_entry.id   AF-A0A2T0HHY4-F1
#
_cell.length_a   1.000
_cell.length_b   1.000
_cell.length_c   1.000
_cell.angle_alpha   90.00
_cell.angle_beta   90.00
_cell.angle_gamma   90.00
#
_symmetry.space_group_name_H-M   'P 1'
#
loop_
_entity.id
_entity.type
_entity.pdbx_description
1 polymer ?
#
loop_
_entity_poly.entity_id
_entity_poly.type
_entity_poly.pdbx_seq_one_letter_code
_entity_poly.pdbx_strand_id
1 'polypeptide(L)' 'ILTEPRNALTRQFEKLFELDGVELTFTEGALGAIADKAVARGTGARGLRAIIEETLMDVMFDVPSRDDVSRVVVTQE' A
#
# COMPACT_ATOMS: atom_id res chain seq x y z
N ILE A 1 -2.28 5.76 -11.71
CA ILE A 1 -0.98 5.76 -10.98
C ILE A 1 -0.98 4.70 -9.90
N LEU A 2 -2.02 4.66 -9.07
CA LEU A 2 -2.16 3.63 -8.04
C LEU A 2 -2.36 2.22 -8.61
N THR A 3 -3.19 2.04 -9.65
CA THR A 3 -3.64 0.71 -10.11
C THR A 3 -3.37 0.37 -11.59
N GLU A 4 -3.70 1.28 -12.52
CA GLU A 4 -3.70 0.98 -13.97
C GLU A 4 -2.33 0.69 -14.61
N PRO A 5 -1.27 1.50 -14.38
CA PRO A 5 -0.01 1.30 -15.09
C PRO A 5 0.61 -0.07 -14.82
N ARG A 6 1.39 -0.60 -15.77
CA ARG A 6 2.14 -1.85 -15.56
C ARG A 6 2.96 -1.82 -14.25
N ASN A 7 3.58 -0.68 -13.98
CA ASN A 7 4.38 -0.42 -12.78
C ASN A 7 3.63 0.46 -11.78
N ALA A 8 2.33 0.24 -11.59
CA ALA A 8 1.53 0.98 -10.62
C ALA A 8 2.07 0.80 -9.19
N LEU A 9 1.79 1.76 -8.30
CA LEU A 9 2.31 1.71 -6.92
C LEU A 9 1.79 0.49 -6.17
N THR A 10 0.51 0.13 -6.27
CA THR A 10 -0.02 -1.04 -5.55
C THR A 10 0.72 -2.32 -5.97
N ARG A 11 0.95 -2.51 -7.27
CA ARG A 11 1.70 -3.66 -7.81
C ARG A 11 3.14 -3.74 -7.31
N GLN A 12 3.78 -2.60 -7.06
CA GLN A 12 5.13 -2.57 -6.50
C GLN A 12 5.15 -3.06 -5.05
N PHE A 13 4.18 -2.63 -4.23
CA PHE A 13 4.07 -3.08 -2.84
C PHE A 13 3.53 -4.51 -2.72
N GLU A 14 2.58 -4.90 -3.59
CA GLU A 14 2.14 -6.29 -3.74
C GLU A 14 3.35 -7.20 -3.98
N LYS A 15 4.23 -6.83 -4.92
CA LYS A 15 5.43 -7.62 -5.19
C LYS A 15 6.42 -7.65 -4.04
N LEU A 16 6.51 -6.57 -3.26
CA LEU A 16 7.37 -6.49 -2.08
C LEU A 16 6.92 -7.49 -1.01
N PHE A 17 5.63 -7.52 -0.68
CA PHE A 17 5.06 -8.45 0.29
C PHE A 17 5.10 -9.92 -0.20
N GLU A 18 5.01 -10.14 -1.50
CA GLU A 18 5.15 -11.47 -2.10
C GLU A 18 6.54 -12.08 -1.84
N LEU A 19 7.59 -11.26 -1.64
CA LEU A 19 8.93 -11.75 -1.27
C LEU A 19 8.95 -12.43 0.11
N ASP A 20 8.07 -11.98 1.00
CA ASP A 20 7.86 -12.55 2.34
C ASP A 20 6.73 -13.61 2.34
N GLY A 21 6.21 -13.99 1.16
CA GLY A 21 5.15 -14.98 1.02
C GLY A 21 3.76 -14.47 1.43
N VAL A 22 3.58 -13.16 1.56
CA VAL A 22 2.32 -12.54 2.01
C VAL A 22 1.61 -11.84 0.85
N GLU A 23 0.30 -12.05 0.73
CA GLU A 23 -0.53 -11.32 -0.23
C GLU A 23 -0.92 -9.94 0.32
N LEU A 24 -0.65 -8.86 -0.41
CA LEU A 24 -1.14 -7.52 -0.08
C LEU A 24 -2.28 -7.13 -1.02
N THR A 25 -3.36 -6.57 -0.47
CA THR A 25 -4.48 -6.05 -1.27
C THR A 25 -4.95 -4.70 -0.76
N PHE A 26 -5.43 -3.85 -1.66
CA PHE A 26 -6.02 -2.55 -1.33
C PHE A 26 -7.48 -2.55 -1.74
N THR A 27 -8.36 -2.14 -0.83
CA THR A 27 -9.76 -1.88 -1.16
C THR A 27 -9.90 -0.60 -1.99
N GLU A 28 -10.99 -0.49 -2.76
CA GLU A 28 -11.29 0.75 -3.51
C GLU A 28 -11.35 1.98 -2.59
N GLY A 29 -11.91 1.83 -1.38
CA GLY A 29 -11.97 2.89 -0.36
C GLY A 29 -10.58 3.34 0.09
N ALA A 30 -9.64 2.39 0.31
CA ALA A 30 -8.25 2.73 0.64
C ALA A 30 -7.58 3.54 -0.48
N LEU A 31 -7.79 3.13 -1.74
CA LEU A 31 -7.22 3.84 -2.91
C LEU A 31 -7.75 5.27 -3.02
N GLY A 32 -9.05 5.47 -2.76
CA GLY A 32 -9.67 6.79 -2.67
C GLY A 32 -9.05 7.64 -1.56
N ALA A 33 -8.98 7.11 -0.35
CA ALA A 33 -8.40 7.82 0.80
C ALA A 33 -6.93 8.21 0.59
N ILE A 34 -6.13 7.33 -0.03
CA ILE A 34 -4.73 7.64 -0.39
C ILE A 34 -4.68 8.81 -1.37
N ALA A 35 -5.54 8.82 -2.39
CA ALA A 35 -5.60 9.89 -3.37
C ALA A 35 -6.02 11.21 -2.73
N ASP A 36 -7.05 11.21 -1.90
CA ASP A 36 -7.56 12.39 -1.19
C ASP A 36 -6.50 12.97 -0.25
N LYS A 37 -5.79 12.11 0.50
CA LYS A 37 -4.68 12.52 1.39
C LYS A 37 -3.54 13.16 0.59
N ALA A 38 -3.24 12.67 -0.61
CA ALA A 38 -2.20 13.23 -1.48
C ALA A 38 -2.57 14.62 -2.04
N VAL A 39 -3.85 14.83 -2.34
CA VAL A 39 -4.42 16.12 -2.75
C VAL A 39 -4.40 17.09 -1.56
N ALA A 40 -4.86 16.66 -0.39
CA ALA A 40 -4.87 17.49 0.82
C ALA A 40 -3.46 17.95 1.25
N ARG A 41 -2.44 17.11 1.04
CA ARG A 41 -1.02 17.45 1.28
C ARG A 41 -0.42 18.38 0.22
N GLY A 42 -1.14 18.73 -0.85
CA GLY A 42 -0.64 19.57 -1.95
C GLY A 42 0.44 18.90 -2.81
N THR A 43 0.67 17.60 -2.60
CA THR A 43 1.72 16.83 -3.28
C THR A 43 1.25 16.21 -4.60
N GLY A 44 -0.06 16.04 -4.76
CA GLY A 44 -0.66 15.32 -5.88
C GLY A 44 -0.05 13.92 -6.04
N ALA A 45 0.13 13.49 -7.30
CA ALA A 45 0.66 12.16 -7.60
C ALA A 45 2.03 11.84 -6.96
N ARG A 46 2.86 12.86 -6.69
CA ARG A 46 4.20 12.67 -6.12
C ARG A 46 4.17 12.18 -4.67
N GLY A 47 3.10 12.48 -3.93
CA GLY A 47 2.96 12.07 -2.53
C GLY A 47 2.35 10.69 -2.31
N LEU A 48 1.79 10.06 -3.35
CA LEU A 48 1.07 8.79 -3.23
C LEU A 48 1.96 7.68 -2.63
N ARG A 49 3.22 7.60 -3.06
CA ARG A 49 4.17 6.60 -2.56
C ARG A 49 4.44 6.79 -1.07
N ALA A 50 4.73 8.01 -0.64
CA ALA A 50 5.02 8.31 0.76
C ALA A 50 3.82 8.00 1.67
N ILE A 51 2.59 8.23 1.18
CA ILE A 51 1.37 7.89 1.93
C ILE A 51 1.24 6.37 2.10
N ILE A 52 1.49 5.58 1.05
CA ILE A 52 1.45 4.11 1.14
C ILE A 52 2.54 3.60 2.08
N GLU A 53 3.77 4.12 1.99
CA GLU A 53 4.88 3.73 2.87
C GLU A 53 4.57 4.04 4.34
N GLU A 54 3.98 5.21 4.61
CA GLU A 54 3.52 5.59 5.95
C GLU A 54 2.43 4.63 6.47
N THR A 55 1.44 4.29 5.64
CA THR A 55 0.35 3.37 6.03
C THR A 55 0.83 1.95 6.29
N LEU A 56 1.84 1.49 5.55
CA LEU A 56 2.35 0.12 5.65
C LEU A 56 3.52 -0.02 6.63
N MET A 57 3.99 1.07 7.26
CA MET A 57 5.25 1.08 8.03
C MET A 57 5.30 0.00 9.11
N ASP A 58 4.29 -0.05 9.97
CA ASP A 58 4.22 -1.02 11.07
C ASP A 58 4.09 -2.45 10.54
N VAL A 59 3.26 -2.63 9.50
CA VAL A 59 3.03 -3.94 8.88
C VAL A 59 4.32 -4.48 8.23
N MET A 60 5.06 -3.64 7.50
CA MET A 60 6.33 -4.03 6.88
C MET A 60 7.42 -4.36 7.90
N PHE A 61 7.31 -3.85 9.12
CA PHE A 61 8.21 -4.21 10.22
C PHE A 61 7.84 -5.56 10.84
N ASP A 62 6.56 -5.81 11.07
CA ASP A 62 6.08 -7.01 11.77
C ASP A 62 6.05 -8.25 10.86
N VAL A 63 5.58 -8.11 9.62
CA VAL A 63 5.35 -9.22 8.68
C VAL A 63 6.56 -10.14 8.49
N PRO A 64 7.80 -9.64 8.28
CA PRO A 64 8.96 -10.51 8.11
C PRO A 64 9.25 -11.45 9.29
N SER A 65 8.68 -11.18 10.47
CA SER A 65 8.84 -11.99 11.69
C SER A 65 7.62 -12.86 12.02
N ARG A 66 6.58 -12.83 11.19
CA ARG A 66 5.28 -13.47 11.44
C ARG A 66 5.01 -14.59 10.43
N ASP A 67 5.20 -15.83 10.85
CA ASP A 67 4.90 -17.02 10.02
C ASP A 67 3.39 -17.35 9.93
N ASP A 68 2.56 -16.68 10.73
CA ASP A 68 1.11 -16.91 10.83
C ASP A 68 0.27 -15.96 9.97
N VAL A 69 0.90 -15.08 9.19
CA VAL A 69 0.22 -14.11 8.34
C VAL A 69 0.36 -14.52 6.88
N SER A 70 -0.78 -14.75 6.21
CA SER A 70 -0.81 -15.06 4.77
C SER A 70 -1.30 -13.90 3.90
N ARG A 71 -2.00 -12.91 4.49
CA ARG A 71 -2.61 -11.81 3.75
C ARG A 71 -2.72 -10.54 4.59
N VAL A 72 -2.45 -9.40 3.97
CA VAL A 72 -2.69 -8.05 4.46
C VAL A 72 -3.71 -7.36 3.55
N VAL A 73 -4.71 -6.74 4.16
CA VAL A 73 -5.76 -5.99 3.45
C VAL A 73 -5.76 -4.57 3.98
N VAL A 74 -5.53 -3.61 3.08
CA VAL A 74 -5.60 -2.17 3.41
C VAL A 74 -7.00 -1.66 3.12
N THR A 75 -7.66 -1.16 4.17
CA THR A 75 -8.99 -0.58 4.13
C THR A 75 -8.95 0.95 4.19
N GLN A 76 -10.11 1.59 4.11
CA GLN A 76 -10.20 3.06 4.15
C GLN A 76 -9.84 3.65 5.53
N GLU A 77 -10.16 2.93 6.61
CA GLU A 77 -9.90 3.31 8.01
C GLU A 77 -8.49 2.90 8.46
#